data_AF-A0A0H3HNW3-F1
#
_entry.id   AF-A0A0H3HNW3-F1
#
_cell.length_a   1.000
_cell.length_b   1.000
_cell.length_c   1.000
_cell.angle_alpha   90.00
_cell.angle_beta   90.00
_cell.angle_gamma   90.00
#
_symmetry.space_group_name_H-M   'P 1'
#
loop_
_entity.id
_entity.type
_entity.pdbx_description
1 polymer ?
#
loop_
_entity_poly.entity_id
_entity_poly.type
_entity_poly.pdbx_seq_one_letter_code
_entity_poly.pdbx_strand_id
1 'polypeptide(L)'
;MAQKFAAHDSKNFITAFYDSVDSPAPAGVTCTEITDEQWKMLLDGESRGKRMALDDNGVPVLLDPPPPTIEQIIVSNAAMRDRLLERASVALTPLQMAIMLGDATDSEAQQARAWIAYTRAVKGIDLTRREPTWPEQPEMARERSSSTRP
;
A
#
# COMPACT_ATOMS: atom_id res chain seq x y z
N MET A 1 33.28 -1.81 -23.39
CA MET A 1 32.10 -1.97 -22.51
C MET A 1 32.60 -2.70 -21.27
N ALA A 2 32.28 -2.22 -20.07
CA ALA A 2 32.67 -2.89 -18.84
C ALA A 2 31.77 -4.12 -18.64
N GLN A 3 32.35 -5.28 -18.36
CA GLN A 3 31.58 -6.50 -18.09
C GLN A 3 30.81 -6.31 -16.77
N LYS A 4 29.52 -6.67 -16.74
CA LYS A 4 28.68 -6.59 -15.54
C LYS A 4 28.67 -7.93 -14.81
N PHE A 5 28.59 -7.84 -13.49
CA PHE A 5 28.54 -8.98 -12.59
C PHE A 5 27.46 -8.78 -11.54
N ALA A 6 26.76 -9.86 -11.19
CA ALA A 6 25.81 -9.91 -10.07
C ALA A 6 26.36 -10.79 -8.96
N ALA A 7 26.47 -10.24 -7.76
CA ALA A 7 26.72 -11.03 -6.56
C ALA A 7 25.40 -11.48 -5.94
N HIS A 8 25.40 -12.66 -5.34
CA HIS A 8 24.22 -13.27 -4.75
C HIS A 8 24.48 -13.87 -3.37
N ASP A 9 23.41 -14.08 -2.60
CA ASP A 9 23.46 -14.78 -1.32
C ASP A 9 23.40 -16.31 -1.49
N SER A 10 23.38 -17.03 -0.36
CA SER A 10 23.27 -18.50 -0.34
C SER A 10 21.93 -19.05 -0.84
N LYS A 11 20.95 -18.19 -1.10
CA LYS A 11 19.63 -18.51 -1.64
C LYS A 11 19.46 -17.98 -3.08
N ASN A 12 20.56 -17.61 -3.73
CA ASN A 12 20.63 -17.05 -5.07
C ASN A 12 19.93 -15.68 -5.23
N PHE A 13 19.62 -14.95 -4.16
CA PHE A 13 19.14 -13.57 -4.30
C PHE A 13 20.29 -12.64 -4.62
N ILE A 14 20.12 -11.82 -5.67
CA ILE A 14 21.12 -10.84 -6.06
C ILE A 14 21.15 -9.72 -5.01
N THR A 15 22.33 -9.44 -4.47
CA THR A 15 22.53 -8.47 -3.37
C THR A 15 23.36 -7.27 -3.79
N ALA A 16 24.18 -7.39 -4.83
CA ALA A 16 25.01 -6.30 -5.35
C ALA A 16 25.35 -6.50 -6.84
N PHE A 17 25.68 -5.38 -7.49
CA PHE A 17 26.22 -5.36 -8.85
C PHE A 17 27.63 -4.82 -8.85
N TYR A 18 28.47 -5.39 -9.70
CA TYR A 18 29.86 -5.00 -9.92
C TYR A 18 30.12 -4.85 -11.42
N ASP A 19 31.19 -4.16 -11.76
CA ASP A 19 31.68 -4.08 -13.13
C ASP A 19 33.21 -4.18 -13.19
N SER A 20 33.74 -4.55 -14.35
CA SER A 20 35.16 -4.83 -14.52
C SER A 20 36.09 -3.61 -14.46
N VAL A 21 35.57 -2.37 -14.44
CA VAL A 21 36.37 -1.14 -14.60
C VAL A 21 36.19 -0.18 -13.43
N ASP A 22 34.96 0.23 -13.16
CA ASP A 22 34.60 1.27 -12.19
C ASP A 22 34.33 0.68 -10.80
N SER A 23 33.89 -0.58 -10.71
CA SER A 23 33.52 -1.21 -9.44
C SER A 23 33.80 -2.72 -9.45
N PRO A 24 35.08 -3.13 -9.40
CA PRO A 24 35.45 -4.55 -9.41
C PRO A 24 34.97 -5.26 -8.14
N ALA A 25 34.59 -6.53 -8.30
CA ALA A 25 34.13 -7.36 -7.20
C ALA A 25 35.25 -7.58 -6.16
N PRO A 26 34.96 -7.41 -4.85
CA PRO A 26 35.92 -7.71 -3.79
C PRO A 26 36.33 -9.18 -3.74
N ALA A 27 37.54 -9.45 -3.24
CA ALA A 27 38.02 -10.82 -3.07
C ALA A 27 37.12 -11.62 -2.10
N GLY A 28 36.70 -12.81 -2.52
CA GLY A 28 35.82 -13.70 -1.74
C GLY A 28 34.32 -13.54 -2.02
N VAL A 29 33.92 -12.60 -2.88
CA VAL A 29 32.53 -12.47 -3.33
C VAL A 29 32.31 -13.34 -4.56
N THR A 30 31.33 -14.25 -4.50
CA THR A 30 30.92 -15.05 -5.66
C THR A 30 30.02 -14.19 -6.54
N CYS A 31 30.42 -14.04 -7.81
CA CYS A 31 29.70 -13.25 -8.79
C CYS A 31 29.40 -14.07 -10.04
N THR A 32 28.26 -13.79 -10.67
CA THR A 32 27.88 -14.34 -11.96
C THR A 32 27.93 -13.23 -13.01
N GLU A 33 28.51 -13.53 -14.17
CA GLU A 33 28.53 -12.61 -15.31
C GLU A 33 27.10 -12.39 -15.84
N ILE A 34 26.74 -11.12 -16.06
CA ILE A 34 25.46 -10.74 -16.63
C ILE A 34 25.67 -9.78 -17.80
N THR A 35 24.76 -9.80 -18.76
CA THR A 35 24.73 -8.84 -19.86
C THR A 35 24.23 -7.47 -19.41
N ASP A 36 24.54 -6.42 -20.17
CA ASP A 36 24.00 -5.08 -19.91
C ASP A 36 22.47 -5.05 -19.97
N GLU A 37 21.86 -5.87 -20.85
CA GLU A 37 20.41 -6.03 -20.95
C GLU A 37 19.82 -6.69 -19.71
N GLN A 38 20.43 -7.78 -19.22
CA GLN A 38 20.01 -8.42 -17.98
C GLN A 38 20.16 -7.47 -16.79
N TRP A 39 21.27 -6.74 -16.70
CA TRP A 39 21.47 -5.74 -15.66
C TRP A 39 20.38 -4.67 -15.66
N LYS A 40 20.04 -4.11 -16.82
CA LYS A 40 18.93 -3.13 -16.95
C LYS A 40 17.58 -3.73 -16.60
N MET A 41 17.31 -4.96 -17.03
CA MET A 41 16.07 -5.68 -16.71
C MET A 41 15.90 -5.88 -15.20
N LEU A 42 16.99 -6.23 -14.50
CA LEU A 42 17.00 -6.41 -13.05
C LEU A 42 16.72 -5.10 -12.30
N LEU A 43 17.36 -3.99 -12.71
CA LEU A 43 17.12 -2.66 -12.12
C LEU A 43 15.69 -2.17 -12.35
N ASP A 44 15.15 -2.37 -13.56
CA ASP A 44 13.74 -2.05 -13.85
C ASP A 44 12.80 -2.90 -12.98
N GLY A 45 13.09 -4.20 -12.83
CA GLY A 45 12.31 -5.09 -11.97
C GLY A 45 12.35 -4.70 -10.48
N GLU A 46 13.52 -4.38 -9.95
CA GLU A 46 13.69 -3.91 -8.57
C GLU A 46 12.91 -2.61 -8.33
N SER A 47 12.95 -1.67 -9.29
CA SER A 47 12.18 -0.43 -9.20
C SER A 47 10.66 -0.65 -9.13
N ARG A 48 10.18 -1.80 -9.61
CA ARG A 48 8.78 -2.25 -9.54
C ARG A 48 8.48 -3.12 -8.32
N GLY A 49 9.44 -3.23 -7.38
CA GLY A 49 9.31 -4.01 -6.15
C GLY A 49 9.51 -5.51 -6.31
N LYS A 50 10.05 -5.97 -7.45
CA LYS A 50 10.43 -7.38 -7.63
C LYS A 50 11.75 -7.68 -6.94
N ARG A 51 11.95 -8.96 -6.63
CA ARG A 51 13.20 -9.48 -6.11
C ARG A 51 14.05 -10.04 -7.23
N MET A 52 15.32 -9.67 -7.24
CA MET A 52 16.31 -10.16 -8.19
C MET A 52 16.93 -11.46 -7.66
N ALA A 53 16.97 -12.50 -8.49
CA ALA A 53 17.60 -13.77 -8.14
C ALA A 53 18.29 -14.40 -9.35
N LEU A 54 19.11 -15.42 -9.10
CA LEU A 54 19.61 -16.32 -10.14
C LEU A 54 18.79 -17.62 -10.08
N ASP A 55 18.41 -18.14 -11.25
CA ASP A 55 17.83 -19.48 -11.36
C ASP A 55 18.90 -20.57 -11.16
N ASP A 56 18.48 -21.85 -11.22
CA ASP A 56 19.38 -22.99 -11.04
C ASP A 56 20.49 -23.09 -12.11
N ASN A 57 20.35 -22.36 -13.22
CA ASN A 57 21.34 -22.29 -14.30
C ASN A 57 22.23 -21.04 -14.19
N GLY A 58 22.07 -20.22 -13.15
CA GLY A 58 22.79 -18.94 -12.99
C GLY A 58 22.23 -17.82 -13.86
N VAL A 59 21.03 -17.95 -14.42
CA VAL A 59 20.39 -16.91 -15.23
C VAL A 59 19.64 -15.94 -14.31
N PRO A 60 19.84 -14.62 -14.48
CA PRO A 60 19.10 -13.64 -13.68
C PRO A 60 17.61 -13.64 -14.00
N VAL A 61 16.80 -13.73 -12.94
CA VAL A 61 15.34 -13.75 -12.98
C VAL A 61 14.76 -12.75 -11.98
N LEU A 62 13.55 -12.30 -12.28
CA LEU A 62 12.76 -11.44 -11.41
C LEU A 62 11.64 -12.25 -10.76
N LEU A 63 11.61 -12.23 -9.44
CA LEU A 63 10.62 -12.91 -8.63
C LEU A 63 9.68 -11.90 -8.01
N ASP A 64 8.41 -12.24 -7.91
CA ASP A 64 7.47 -11.40 -7.16
C ASP A 64 7.83 -11.41 -5.67
N PRO A 65 7.59 -10.31 -4.94
CA PRO A 65 7.78 -10.29 -3.50
C PRO A 65 6.91 -11.37 -2.85
N PRO A 66 7.36 -11.95 -1.71
CA PRO A 66 6.54 -12.91 -0.99
C PRO A 66 5.19 -12.26 -0.62
N PRO A 67 4.10 -13.05 -0.57
CA PRO A 67 2.83 -12.54 -0.10
C PRO A 67 2.98 -11.98 1.31
N PRO A 68 2.21 -10.93 1.68
CA PRO A 68 2.29 -10.34 3.00
C PRO A 68 1.94 -11.36 4.08
N THR A 69 2.58 -11.25 5.23
CA THR A 69 2.25 -12.07 6.40
C THR A 69 0.87 -11.68 6.95
N ILE A 70 0.26 -12.56 7.75
CA ILE A 70 -1.01 -12.25 8.44
C ILE A 70 -0.86 -11.00 9.31
N GLU A 71 0.28 -10.82 10.00
CA GLU A 71 0.55 -9.62 10.79
C GLU A 71 0.60 -8.36 9.92
N GLN A 72 1.27 -8.41 8.77
CA GLN A 72 1.32 -7.29 7.83
C GLN A 72 -0.06 -6.96 7.25
N ILE A 73 -0.89 -7.98 6.98
CA ILE A 73 -2.29 -7.82 6.55
C ILE A 73 -3.10 -7.10 7.64
N ILE A 74 -3.00 -7.57 8.90
CA ILE A 74 -3.70 -6.96 10.04
C ILE A 74 -3.28 -5.49 10.22
N VAL A 75 -1.98 -5.19 10.15
CA VAL A 75 -1.46 -3.82 10.29
C VAL A 75 -1.99 -2.91 9.17
N SER A 76 -1.96 -3.38 7.92
CA SER A 76 -2.46 -2.63 6.76
C SER A 76 -3.97 -2.36 6.87
N ASN A 77 -4.74 -3.40 7.20
CA ASN A 77 -6.19 -3.31 7.35
C ASN A 77 -6.59 -2.44 8.56
N ALA A 78 -5.86 -2.50 9.68
CA ALA A 78 -6.10 -1.64 10.83
C ALA A 78 -5.87 -0.16 10.47
N ALA A 79 -4.79 0.15 9.76
CA ALA A 79 -4.52 1.51 9.30
C ALA A 79 -5.63 2.04 8.37
N MET A 80 -6.16 1.18 7.48
CA MET A 80 -7.30 1.54 6.64
C MET A 80 -8.57 1.78 7.47
N ARG A 81 -8.91 0.87 8.39
CA ARG A 81 -10.04 1.03 9.32
C ARG A 81 -9.98 2.35 10.06
N ASP A 82 -8.81 2.68 10.61
CA ASP A 82 -8.64 3.88 11.43
C ASP A 82 -8.81 5.16 10.58
N ARG A 83 -8.29 5.20 9.34
CA ARG A 83 -8.56 6.30 8.38
C ARG A 83 -10.04 6.45 8.05
N LEU A 84 -10.75 5.35 7.84
CA LEU A 84 -12.19 5.37 7.55
C LEU A 84 -13.00 5.88 8.75
N LEU A 85 -12.60 5.50 9.97
CA LEU A 85 -13.24 5.97 11.19
C LEU A 85 -12.95 7.45 11.47
N GLU A 86 -11.74 7.93 11.19
CA GLU A 86 -11.37 9.34 11.27
C GLU A 86 -12.24 10.18 10.32
N ARG A 87 -12.37 9.74 9.06
CA ARG A 87 -13.24 10.39 8.07
C ARG A 87 -14.69 10.46 8.55
N ALA A 88 -15.21 9.38 9.11
CA ALA A 88 -16.55 9.34 9.68
C ALA A 88 -16.70 10.28 10.89
N SER A 89 -15.67 10.41 11.73
CA SER A 89 -15.67 11.35 12.86
C SER A 89 -15.78 12.80 12.39
N VAL A 90 -15.04 13.16 11.33
CA VAL A 90 -15.10 14.50 10.72
C VAL A 90 -16.52 14.80 10.21
N ALA A 91 -17.17 13.85 9.54
CA ALA A 91 -18.53 14.03 9.05
C ALA A 91 -19.59 14.06 10.17
N LEU A 92 -19.44 13.23 11.21
CA LEU A 92 -20.39 13.14 12.32
C LEU A 92 -20.37 14.37 13.23
N THR A 93 -19.21 15.00 13.40
CA THR A 93 -19.04 16.13 14.34
C THR A 93 -20.09 17.24 14.13
N PRO A 94 -20.22 17.87 12.93
CA PRO A 94 -21.21 18.92 12.72
C PRO A 94 -22.66 18.41 12.84
N LEU A 95 -22.94 17.19 12.38
CA LEU A 95 -24.29 16.61 12.43
C LEU A 95 -24.74 16.35 13.88
N GLN A 96 -23.83 15.83 14.71
CA GLN A 96 -24.10 15.60 16.12
C GLN A 96 -24.29 16.92 16.87
N MET A 97 -23.51 17.95 16.54
CA MET A 97 -23.69 19.29 17.10
C MET A 97 -25.08 19.85 16.76
N ALA A 98 -25.52 19.73 15.50
CA ALA A 98 -26.85 20.20 15.11
C ALA A 98 -27.99 19.44 15.82
N ILE A 99 -27.82 18.12 16.00
CA ILE A 99 -28.78 17.31 16.76
C ILE A 99 -28.81 17.74 18.23
N MET A 100 -27.65 17.99 18.84
CA MET A 100 -27.55 18.44 20.24
C MET A 100 -28.15 19.83 20.47
N LEU A 101 -28.02 20.74 19.49
CA LEU A 101 -28.60 22.08 19.53
C LEU A 101 -30.10 22.09 19.19
N GLY A 102 -30.63 20.99 18.67
CA GLY A 102 -32.03 20.87 18.25
C GLY A 102 -32.35 21.61 16.94
N ASP A 103 -31.34 21.99 16.16
CA ASP A 103 -31.48 22.68 14.87
C ASP A 103 -31.19 21.78 13.66
N ALA A 104 -30.91 20.49 13.89
CA ALA A 104 -30.74 19.51 12.83
C ALA A 104 -32.02 19.33 12.00
N THR A 105 -31.87 19.39 10.69
CA THR A 105 -32.90 18.99 9.72
C THR A 105 -33.08 17.47 9.69
N ASP A 106 -34.23 17.00 9.19
CA ASP A 106 -34.47 15.56 8.97
C ASP A 106 -33.39 14.90 8.09
N SER A 107 -32.87 15.65 7.09
CA SER A 107 -31.79 15.20 6.23
C SER A 107 -30.48 15.01 7.00
N GLU A 108 -30.11 15.96 7.86
CA GLU A 108 -28.90 15.86 8.70
C GLU A 108 -29.02 14.72 9.72
N ALA A 109 -30.20 14.53 10.31
CA ALA A 109 -30.47 13.40 11.21
C ALA A 109 -30.35 12.05 10.48
N GLN A 110 -30.85 11.96 9.24
CA GLN A 110 -30.71 10.76 8.42
C GLN A 110 -29.26 10.50 8.02
N GLN A 111 -28.50 11.55 7.68
CA GLN A 111 -27.07 11.43 7.39
C GLN A 111 -26.27 10.99 8.62
N ALA A 112 -26.57 11.52 9.81
CA ALA A 112 -25.93 11.10 11.06
C ALA A 112 -26.15 9.60 11.31
N ARG A 113 -27.37 9.09 11.08
CA ARG A 113 -27.69 7.66 11.18
C ARG A 113 -26.90 6.83 10.16
N ALA A 114 -26.77 7.30 8.92
CA ALA A 114 -25.99 6.62 7.89
C ALA A 114 -24.50 6.53 8.27
N TRP A 115 -23.91 7.62 8.75
CA TRP A 115 -22.52 7.63 9.23
C TRP A 115 -22.31 6.74 10.46
N ILE A 116 -23.26 6.70 11.41
CA ILE A 116 -23.20 5.77 12.55
C ILE A 116 -23.25 4.32 12.07
N ALA A 117 -24.16 3.97 11.14
CA ALA A 117 -24.23 2.63 10.56
C ALA A 117 -22.93 2.25 9.84
N TYR A 118 -22.35 3.18 9.08
CA TYR A 118 -21.07 3.02 8.41
C TYR A 118 -19.93 2.72 9.40
N THR A 119 -19.79 3.48 10.50
CA THR A 119 -18.73 3.21 11.49
C THR A 119 -18.87 1.82 12.14
N ARG A 120 -20.10 1.35 12.36
CA ARG A 120 -20.36 -0.01 12.86
C ARG A 120 -19.95 -1.07 11.84
N ALA A 121 -20.28 -0.86 10.56
CA ALA A 121 -19.87 -1.75 9.49
C ALA A 121 -18.34 -1.82 9.36
N VAL A 122 -17.65 -0.67 9.38
CA VAL A 122 -16.17 -0.60 9.35
C VAL A 122 -15.53 -1.34 10.53
N LYS A 123 -16.07 -1.18 11.74
CA LYS A 123 -15.56 -1.88 12.95
C LYS A 123 -15.79 -3.39 12.92
N GLY A 124 -16.76 -3.87 12.14
CA GLY A 124 -17.08 -5.29 11.99
C GLY A 124 -16.23 -6.02 10.96
N ILE A 125 -15.33 -5.34 10.24
CA ILE A 125 -14.48 -5.95 9.22
C ILE A 125 -13.44 -6.88 9.85
N ASP A 126 -13.32 -8.09 9.29
CA ASP A 126 -12.24 -9.03 9.60
C ASP A 126 -10.92 -8.54 9.01
N LEU A 127 -10.01 -8.11 9.89
CA LEU A 127 -8.71 -7.56 9.53
C LEU A 127 -7.68 -8.63 9.13
N THR A 128 -8.00 -9.91 9.29
CA THR A 128 -7.09 -11.01 8.90
C THR A 128 -7.19 -11.35 7.41
N ARG A 129 -8.25 -10.89 6.75
CA ARG A 129 -8.48 -11.11 5.32
C ARG A 129 -7.56 -10.22 4.49
N ARG A 130 -6.86 -10.80 3.51
CA ARG A 130 -5.93 -10.07 2.62
C ARG A 130 -6.60 -8.92 1.88
N GLU A 131 -7.84 -9.13 1.43
CA GLU A 131 -8.64 -8.16 0.68
C GLU A 131 -10.05 -8.13 1.30
N PRO A 132 -10.26 -7.35 2.37
CA PRO A 132 -11.57 -7.18 2.96
C PRO A 132 -12.42 -6.22 2.11
N THR A 133 -13.73 -6.48 2.05
CA THR A 133 -14.68 -5.58 1.40
C THR A 133 -15.07 -4.47 2.37
N TRP A 134 -14.54 -3.26 2.16
CA TRP A 134 -14.89 -2.10 2.97
C TRP A 134 -16.29 -1.59 2.61
N PRO A 135 -17.08 -1.12 3.61
CA PRO A 135 -18.39 -0.54 3.33
C PRO A 135 -18.24 0.76 2.51
N GLU A 136 -19.26 1.08 1.72
CA GLU A 136 -19.31 2.33 0.97
C GLU A 136 -19.53 3.53 1.92
N GLN A 137 -18.82 4.62 1.65
CA GLN A 137 -18.94 5.85 2.45
C GLN A 137 -20.27 6.56 2.14
N PRO A 138 -21.01 7.03 3.17
CA PRO A 138 -22.17 7.89 2.96
C PRO A 138 -21.80 9.22 2.29
N GLU A 139 -22.75 9.86 1.60
CA GLU A 139 -22.56 11.21 1.07
C GLU A 139 -22.33 12.20 2.22
N MET A 140 -21.35 13.10 2.05
CA MET A 140 -21.13 14.19 3.01
C MET A 140 -22.26 15.19 2.90
N ALA A 141 -22.64 15.78 4.04
CA ALA A 141 -23.55 16.92 4.04
C ALA A 141 -22.98 18.01 3.13
N ARG A 142 -23.70 18.32 2.05
CA ARG A 142 -23.37 19.49 1.24
C ARG A 142 -23.53 20.68 2.15
N GLU A 143 -22.46 21.46 2.32
CA GLU A 143 -22.51 22.73 3.03
C GLU A 143 -23.75 23.48 2.54
N ARG A 144 -24.57 23.96 3.49
CA ARG A 144 -25.77 24.76 3.21
C ARG A 144 -25.39 25.74 2.12
N SER A 145 -25.80 25.44 0.89
CA SER A 145 -25.44 26.27 -0.25
C SER A 145 -26.00 27.63 0.11
N SER A 146 -25.11 28.58 0.36
CA SER A 146 -25.42 29.98 0.57
C SER A 146 -26.01 30.48 -0.73
N SER A 147 -27.28 30.12 -0.96
CA SER A 147 -28.17 30.75 -1.91
C SER A 147 -28.49 32.13 -1.35
N THR A 148 -27.48 33.00 -1.37
CA THR A 148 -27.71 34.44 -1.42
C THR A 148 -28.39 34.68 -2.76
N ARG A 149 -29.72 34.79 -2.71
CA ARG A 149 -30.62 35.17 -3.79
C ARG A 149 -31.08 36.60 -3.51
N PRO A 150 -31.58 37.30 -4.53
CA PRO A 150 -30.91 37.84 -5.72
C PRO A 150 -30.28 39.23 -5.48
#